data_AF-A0A1M6VRS3-F1
#
_entry.id   AF-A0A1M6VRS3-F1
#
_cell.length_a   1.000
_cell.length_b   1.000
_cell.length_c   1.000
_cell.angle_alpha   90.00
_cell.angle_beta   90.00
_cell.angle_gamma   90.00
#
_symmetry.space_group_name_H-M   'P 1'
#
loop_
_entity.id
_entity.type
_entity.pdbx_description
1 polymer ?
#
loop_
_entity_poly.entity_id
_entity_poly.type
_entity_poly.pdbx_seq_one_letter_code
_entity_poly.pdbx_strand_id
1 'polypeptide(L)'
;MSEYIDDFTSEIPLDKMRILLDLGKEFSFDPISSNESEKYFIKLLEKYQDNNDDSLKELLRTAVAKDFQVVDKKPEWIQDPEWQFNDDRPMTFIGQLEIKQSKIRLHDDAIFYVFWDREIGITKTIIQIS
;
A
#
# COMPACT_ATOMS: atom_id res chain seq x y z
N MET A 1 7.44 22.79 -24.29
CA MET A 1 7.78 21.87 -23.18
C MET A 1 6.88 22.28 -22.04
N SER A 2 5.91 21.45 -21.69
CA SER A 2 5.06 21.69 -20.52
C SER A 2 5.93 21.53 -19.29
N GLU A 3 5.99 22.55 -18.44
CA GLU A 3 6.48 22.39 -17.08
C GLU A 3 5.50 21.41 -16.40
N TYR A 4 5.96 20.20 -16.14
CA TYR A 4 5.30 19.29 -15.22
C TYR A 4 5.47 19.92 -13.83
N ILE A 5 4.42 20.57 -13.34
CA ILE A 5 4.32 20.94 -11.92
C ILE A 5 3.89 19.65 -11.23
N ASP A 6 4.87 18.97 -10.62
CA ASP A 6 4.61 17.91 -9.66
C ASP A 6 4.03 18.57 -8.40
N ASP A 7 2.71 18.74 -8.39
CA ASP A 7 1.96 19.40 -7.31
C ASP A 7 1.52 18.39 -6.24
N PHE A 8 2.10 17.18 -6.22
CA PHE A 8 1.84 16.21 -5.15
C PHE A 8 2.65 16.60 -3.91
N THR A 9 2.18 17.63 -3.20
CA THR A 9 2.61 17.88 -1.83
C THR A 9 1.84 16.93 -0.92
N SER A 10 2.48 15.84 -0.51
CA SER A 10 1.91 14.96 0.51
C SER A 10 1.63 15.75 1.79
N GLU A 11 0.49 15.46 2.42
CA GLU A 11 0.12 16.02 3.72
C GLU A 11 0.84 15.31 4.89
N ILE A 12 1.53 14.20 4.61
CA ILE A 12 2.34 13.48 5.59
C ILE A 12 3.60 14.30 5.93
N PRO A 13 3.86 14.60 7.22
CA PRO A 13 5.07 15.30 7.62
C PRO A 13 6.36 14.57 7.19
N LEU A 14 7.33 15.31 6.65
CA LEU A 14 8.57 14.74 6.07
C LEU A 14 9.37 13.87 7.06
N ASP A 15 9.41 14.25 8.34
CA ASP A 15 10.06 13.51 9.41
C ASP A 15 9.38 12.15 9.67
N LYS A 16 8.06 12.09 9.50
CA LYS A 16 7.27 10.86 9.65
C LYS A 16 7.24 10.00 8.39
N MET A 17 7.32 10.62 7.21
CA MET A 17 7.37 9.93 5.92
C MET A 17 8.47 8.86 5.89
N ARG A 18 9.66 9.18 6.41
CA ARG A 18 10.77 8.22 6.47
C ARG A 18 10.43 6.96 7.26
N ILE A 19 9.73 7.11 8.40
CA ILE A 19 9.30 5.98 9.23
C ILE A 19 8.31 5.12 8.47
N LEU A 20 7.35 5.74 7.76
CA LEU A 20 6.35 5.05 6.97
C LEU A 20 6.95 4.31 5.77
N LEU A 21 7.93 4.89 5.08
CA LEU A 21 8.64 4.23 3.97
C LEU A 21 9.45 3.01 4.46
N ASP A 22 10.06 3.08 5.64
CA ASP A 22 10.75 1.94 6.23
C ASP A 22 9.76 0.81 6.59
N LEU A 23 8.58 1.15 7.11
CA LEU A 23 7.51 0.18 7.35
C LEU A 23 6.92 -0.34 6.04
N GLY A 24 6.80 0.50 5.01
CA GLY A 24 6.29 0.12 3.70
C GLY A 24 7.14 -0.97 3.04
N LYS A 25 8.47 -0.88 3.19
CA LYS A 25 9.39 -1.96 2.78
C LYS A 25 9.17 -3.26 3.53
N GLU A 26 8.79 -3.18 4.80
CA GLU A 26 8.55 -4.36 5.63
C GLU A 26 7.20 -5.02 5.33
N PHE A 27 6.15 -4.22 5.16
CA PHE A 27 4.75 -4.67 5.03
C PHE A 27 4.21 -4.62 3.60
N SER A 28 5.06 -4.27 2.63
CA SER A 28 4.75 -4.24 1.20
C SER A 28 3.64 -3.24 0.82
N PHE A 29 3.68 -2.05 1.39
CA PHE A 29 2.81 -0.91 1.04
C PHE A 29 3.63 0.32 0.67
N ASP A 30 2.99 1.29 0.03
CA ASP A 30 3.51 2.64 -0.16
C ASP A 30 2.50 3.64 0.46
N PRO A 31 2.94 4.50 1.41
CA PRO A 31 2.05 5.44 2.09
C PRO A 31 1.44 6.50 1.18
N ILE A 32 1.95 6.69 -0.03
CA ILE A 32 1.44 7.67 -1.01
C ILE A 32 0.98 7.02 -2.32
N SER A 33 0.74 5.70 -2.33
CA SER A 33 0.26 4.99 -3.52
C SER A 33 -1.11 5.48 -4.02
N SER A 34 -1.91 6.05 -3.14
CA SER A 34 -3.25 6.59 -3.42
C SER A 34 -3.70 7.55 -2.34
N ASN A 35 -4.73 8.35 -2.63
CA ASN A 35 -5.35 9.26 -1.67
C ASN A 35 -5.88 8.50 -0.44
N GLU A 36 -6.44 7.30 -0.62
CA GLU A 36 -6.90 6.47 0.48
C GLU A 36 -5.76 5.94 1.36
N SER A 37 -4.61 5.59 0.75
CA SER A 37 -3.40 5.17 1.47
C SER A 37 -2.89 6.33 2.34
N GLU A 38 -2.71 7.50 1.72
CA GLU A 38 -2.22 8.68 2.40
C GLU A 38 -3.13 9.07 3.58
N LYS A 39 -4.44 9.11 3.34
CA LYS A 39 -5.44 9.42 4.37
C LYS A 39 -5.43 8.43 5.53
N TYR A 40 -5.23 7.13 5.26
CA TYR A 40 -5.08 6.13 6.32
C TYR A 40 -3.87 6.45 7.21
N PHE A 41 -2.72 6.76 6.60
CA PHE A 41 -1.49 7.03 7.36
C PHE A 41 -1.54 8.36 8.11
N ILE A 42 -2.17 9.39 7.56
CA ILE A 42 -2.43 10.66 8.28
C ILE A 42 -3.24 10.39 9.55
N LYS A 43 -4.38 9.70 9.43
CA LYS A 43 -5.22 9.32 10.58
C LYS A 43 -4.45 8.49 11.61
N LEU A 44 -3.59 7.59 11.13
CA LEU A 44 -2.79 6.74 11.99
C LEU A 44 -1.73 7.56 12.75
N LEU A 45 -1.09 8.53 12.11
CA LEU A 45 -0.13 9.44 12.73
C LEU A 45 -0.82 10.34 13.76
N GLU A 46 -1.97 10.94 13.43
CA GLU A 46 -2.77 11.76 14.35
C GLU A 46 -3.14 10.98 15.63
N LYS A 47 -3.50 9.70 15.48
CA LYS A 47 -3.82 8.81 16.61
C LYS A 47 -2.66 8.62 17.59
N TYR A 48 -1.41 8.74 17.13
CA TYR A 48 -0.20 8.49 17.93
C TYR A 48 0.69 9.73 18.10
N GLN A 49 0.19 10.93 17.78
CA GLN A 49 0.96 12.18 17.71
C GLN A 49 1.70 12.56 19.01
N ASP A 50 1.19 12.16 20.18
CA ASP A 50 1.76 12.53 21.49
C ASP A 50 2.95 11.66 21.93
N ASN A 51 3.42 10.74 21.08
CA ASN A 51 4.51 9.81 21.40
C ASN A 51 5.85 10.31 20.85
N ASN A 52 6.95 9.99 21.54
CA ASN A 52 8.29 10.20 21.00
C ASN A 52 8.54 9.28 19.78
N ASP A 53 9.53 9.63 18.95
CA ASP A 53 9.75 8.98 17.65
C ASP A 53 10.01 7.46 17.73
N ASP A 54 10.80 7.01 18.71
CA ASP A 54 11.10 5.58 18.89
C ASP A 54 9.83 4.80 19.28
N SER A 55 9.01 5.36 20.18
CA SER A 55 7.74 4.74 20.59
C SER A 55 6.71 4.79 19.45
N LEU A 56 6.71 5.86 18.67
CA LEU A 56 5.83 6.03 17.51
C LEU A 56 6.07 4.95 16.47
N LYS A 57 7.33 4.66 16.13
CA LYS A 57 7.66 3.63 15.12
C LYS A 57 7.10 2.26 15.50
N GLU A 58 7.25 1.84 16.76
CA GLU A 58 6.74 0.54 17.21
C GLU A 58 5.21 0.50 17.29
N LEU A 59 4.57 1.60 17.67
CA LEU A 59 3.11 1.73 17.64
C LEU A 59 2.56 1.64 16.21
N LEU A 60 3.18 2.36 15.27
CA LEU A 60 2.83 2.29 13.85
C LEU A 60 3.06 0.89 13.30
N ARG A 61 4.21 0.27 13.57
CA ARG A 61 4.54 -1.11 13.19
C ARG A 61 3.47 -2.08 13.66
N THR A 62 3.04 -1.97 14.92
CA THR A 62 2.00 -2.83 15.50
C THR A 62 0.66 -2.63 14.81
N ALA A 63 0.29 -1.37 14.52
CA ALA A 63 -0.96 -1.07 13.83
C ALA A 63 -0.96 -1.57 12.38
N VAL A 64 0.10 -1.30 11.61
CA VAL A 64 0.17 -1.76 10.22
C VAL A 64 0.25 -3.29 10.12
N ALA A 65 0.94 -3.96 11.05
CA ALA A 65 0.97 -5.43 11.10
C ALA A 65 -0.42 -6.02 11.36
N LYS A 66 -1.27 -5.31 12.09
CA LYS A 66 -2.65 -5.71 12.37
C LYS A 66 -3.57 -5.40 11.18
N ASP A 67 -3.38 -4.29 10.49
CA ASP A 67 -4.34 -3.82 9.49
C ASP A 67 -4.00 -4.33 8.07
N PHE A 68 -2.71 -4.44 7.72
CA PHE A 68 -2.24 -4.97 6.41
C PHE A 68 -2.16 -6.50 6.44
N GLN A 69 -3.33 -7.13 6.39
CA GLN A 69 -3.46 -8.58 6.47
C GLN A 69 -3.16 -9.28 5.14
N VAL A 70 -2.47 -10.41 5.24
CA VAL A 70 -2.05 -11.28 4.12
C VAL A 70 -2.55 -12.71 4.40
N VAL A 71 -3.20 -13.35 3.42
CA VAL A 71 -3.73 -14.72 3.61
C VAL A 71 -2.67 -15.81 3.46
N ASP A 72 -1.84 -15.75 2.42
CA ASP A 72 -0.85 -16.78 2.13
C ASP A 72 0.57 -16.20 2.10
N LYS A 73 0.91 -15.49 1.03
CA LYS A 73 2.22 -14.85 0.84
C LYS A 73 2.07 -13.36 0.64
N LYS A 74 3.10 -12.60 1.02
CA LYS A 74 3.17 -11.17 0.74
C LYS A 74 3.13 -10.91 -0.77
N PRO A 75 2.56 -9.79 -1.23
CA PRO A 75 2.62 -9.43 -2.63
C PRO A 75 4.08 -9.21 -3.06
N GLU A 76 4.45 -9.82 -4.17
CA GLU A 76 5.70 -9.56 -4.89
C GLU A 76 5.38 -8.53 -5.98
N TRP A 77 5.51 -7.26 -5.62
CA TRP A 77 5.28 -6.13 -6.53
C TRP A 77 6.38 -6.07 -7.60
N ILE A 78 5.98 -5.85 -8.85
CA ILE A 78 6.92 -5.62 -9.97
C ILE A 78 7.09 -4.13 -10.31
N GLN A 79 6.15 -3.30 -9.82
CA GLN A 79 6.24 -1.84 -9.81
C GLN A 79 6.09 -1.36 -8.35
N ASP A 80 5.76 -0.08 -8.14
CA ASP A 80 5.54 0.44 -6.78
C ASP A 80 4.36 -0.28 -6.09
N PRO A 81 4.44 -0.51 -4.77
CA PRO A 81 3.36 -1.15 -4.03
C PRO A 81 2.05 -0.37 -4.11
N GLU A 82 0.97 -1.02 -4.54
CA GLU A 82 -0.33 -0.36 -4.69
C GLU A 82 -1.41 -1.11 -3.89
N TRP A 83 -1.25 -1.08 -2.57
CA TRP A 83 -2.18 -1.76 -1.67
C TRP A 83 -3.58 -1.16 -1.78
N GLN A 84 -4.60 -2.02 -1.88
CA GLN A 84 -5.97 -1.56 -2.10
C GLN A 84 -6.68 -1.26 -0.78
N PHE A 85 -7.46 -0.19 -0.79
CA PHE A 85 -8.24 0.28 0.36
C PHE A 85 -9.73 0.19 0.10
N ASN A 86 -10.52 0.02 1.14
CA ASN A 86 -11.97 0.17 1.11
C ASN A 86 -12.43 0.87 2.38
N ASP A 87 -13.25 1.91 2.24
CA ASP A 87 -13.73 2.74 3.35
C ASP A 87 -12.59 3.21 4.28
N ASP A 88 -11.54 3.79 3.69
CA ASP A 88 -10.30 4.24 4.35
C ASP A 88 -9.53 3.16 5.14
N ARG A 89 -9.80 1.87 4.91
CA ARG A 89 -9.11 0.76 5.56
C ARG A 89 -8.36 -0.11 4.54
N PRO A 90 -7.13 -0.57 4.84
CA PRO A 90 -6.42 -1.49 3.96
C PRO A 90 -7.21 -2.79 3.83
N MET A 91 -7.40 -3.25 2.60
CA MET A 91 -8.06 -4.53 2.32
C MET A 91 -7.10 -5.69 2.61
N THR A 92 -7.64 -6.89 2.84
CA THR A 92 -6.80 -8.08 2.99
C THR A 92 -6.24 -8.51 1.63
N PHE A 93 -4.93 -8.69 1.53
CA PHE A 93 -4.31 -9.30 0.36
C PHE A 93 -4.56 -10.82 0.35
N ILE A 94 -5.14 -11.30 -0.74
CA ILE A 94 -5.54 -12.71 -0.90
C ILE A 94 -4.48 -13.51 -1.65
N GLY A 95 -3.89 -12.92 -2.67
CA GLY A 95 -2.87 -13.56 -3.47
C GLY A 95 -2.64 -12.84 -4.79
N GLN A 96 -1.68 -13.37 -5.55
CA GLN A 96 -1.35 -12.88 -6.89
C GLN A 96 -1.40 -14.01 -7.92
N LEU A 97 -1.71 -13.64 -9.15
CA LEU A 97 -1.70 -14.53 -10.31
C LEU A 97 -0.78 -13.97 -11.39
N GLU A 98 0.27 -14.72 -11.70
CA GLU A 98 1.17 -14.40 -12.79
C GLU A 98 0.67 -14.98 -14.11
N ILE A 99 0.60 -14.13 -15.13
CA ILE A 99 0.34 -14.51 -16.50
C ILE A 99 1.55 -14.17 -17.35
N LYS A 100 2.25 -15.22 -17.81
CA LYS A 100 3.40 -15.08 -18.70
C LYS A 100 2.96 -14.64 -20.10
N GLN A 101 3.76 -13.79 -20.74
CA GLN A 101 3.55 -13.29 -22.11
C GLN A 101 3.16 -14.41 -23.11
N SER A 102 3.75 -15.60 -22.93
CA SER A 102 3.56 -16.78 -23.77
C SER A 102 2.13 -17.33 -23.77
N LYS A 103 1.33 -17.00 -22.75
CA LYS A 103 -0.04 -17.50 -22.58
C LYS A 103 -1.11 -16.58 -23.15
N ILE A 104 -0.83 -15.29 -23.34
CA ILE A 104 -1.86 -14.28 -23.65
C ILE A 104 -1.55 -13.37 -24.85
N ARG A 105 -0.47 -13.63 -25.60
CA ARG A 105 -0.04 -12.77 -26.73
C ARG A 105 0.16 -11.30 -26.33
N LEU A 106 0.43 -11.03 -25.05
CA LEU A 106 0.98 -9.76 -24.63
C LEU A 106 2.48 -9.73 -24.96
N HIS A 107 3.03 -8.52 -25.06
CA HIS A 107 4.48 -8.32 -25.16
C HIS A 107 5.18 -8.53 -23.82
N ASP A 108 4.44 -8.42 -22.72
CA ASP A 108 4.94 -8.30 -21.36
C ASP A 108 4.26 -9.32 -20.43
N ASP A 109 4.91 -9.65 -19.31
CA ASP A 109 4.30 -10.43 -18.23
C ASP A 109 3.30 -9.56 -17.45
N ALA A 110 2.18 -10.14 -17.02
CA ALA A 110 1.18 -9.45 -16.21
C ALA A 110 0.99 -10.15 -14.87
N ILE A 111 0.95 -9.39 -13.78
CA ILE A 111 0.64 -9.90 -12.44
C ILE A 111 -0.64 -9.25 -11.95
N PHE A 112 -1.63 -10.07 -11.61
CA PHE A 112 -2.88 -9.66 -11.01
C PHE A 112 -2.76 -9.79 -9.49
N TYR A 113 -3.07 -8.73 -8.75
CA TYR A 113 -3.08 -8.72 -7.28
C TYR A 113 -4.53 -8.63 -6.81
N VAL A 114 -4.95 -9.54 -5.94
CA VAL A 114 -6.36 -9.65 -5.49
C VAL A 114 -6.47 -9.28 -4.02
N PHE A 115 -7.39 -8.37 -3.75
CA PHE A 115 -7.72 -7.84 -2.43
C PHE A 115 -9.18 -8.11 -2.10
N TRP A 116 -9.46 -8.37 -0.83
CA TRP A 116 -10.80 -8.65 -0.34
C TRP A 116 -11.09 -7.90 0.96
N ASP A 117 -12.23 -7.22 1.00
CA ASP A 117 -12.85 -6.73 2.22
C ASP A 117 -13.75 -7.83 2.77
N ARG A 118 -13.34 -8.40 3.90
CA ARG A 118 -14.03 -9.52 4.55
C ARG A 118 -15.35 -9.13 5.20
N GLU A 119 -15.53 -7.85 5.54
CA GLU A 119 -16.72 -7.38 6.26
C GLU A 119 -17.90 -7.22 5.32
N ILE A 120 -17.66 -6.65 4.14
CA ILE A 120 -18.74 -6.35 3.17
C ILE A 120 -18.70 -7.21 1.91
N GLY A 121 -17.67 -8.04 1.75
CA GLY A 121 -17.56 -8.98 0.64
C GLY A 121 -17.07 -8.39 -0.69
N ILE A 122 -16.54 -7.15 -0.69
CA ILE A 122 -16.06 -6.49 -1.92
C ILE A 122 -14.64 -6.98 -2.24
N THR A 123 -14.39 -7.25 -3.52
CA THR A 123 -13.06 -7.55 -4.05
C THR A 123 -12.55 -6.43 -4.93
N LYS A 124 -11.26 -6.10 -4.80
CA LYS A 124 -10.55 -5.22 -5.73
C LYS A 124 -9.38 -5.99 -6.35
N THR A 125 -9.09 -5.69 -7.61
CA THR A 125 -7.98 -6.29 -8.33
C THR A 125 -7.23 -5.19 -9.04
N ILE A 126 -5.90 -5.26 -9.00
CA ILE A 126 -5.02 -4.42 -9.81
C ILE A 126 -4.09 -5.30 -10.64
N ILE A 127 -3.52 -4.71 -11.69
CA ILE A 127 -2.67 -5.39 -12.64
C ILE A 127 -1.41 -4.55 -12.80
N GLN A 128 -0.25 -5.16 -12.60
CA GLN A 128 1.02 -4.58 -13.00
C GLN A 128 1.57 -5.35 -14.21
N ILE A 129 2.18 -4.63 -15.14
CA ILE A 129 2.73 -5.16 -16.39
C ILE A 129 4.21 -4.78 -16.44
N SER A 130 5.09 -5.73 -16.79
CA SER A 130 6.55 -5.58 -16.76
C SER A 130 7.16 -5.11 -18.08
#